data_AF-A0A2M7MAP3-F1
#
_entry.id   AF-A0A2M7MAP3-F1
#
_cell.length_a   1.000
_cell.length_b   1.000
_cell.length_c   1.000
_cell.angle_alpha   90.00
_cell.angle_beta   90.00
_cell.angle_gamma   90.00
#
_symmetry.space_group_name_H-M   'P 1'
#
loop_
_entity.id
_entity.type
_entity.pdbx_description
1 polymer ?
#
loop_
_entity_poly.entity_id
_entity_poly.type
_entity_poly.pdbx_seq_one_letter_code
_entity_poly.pdbx_strand_id
1 'polypeptide(L)'
;MQNPAVIVLFVASILWGLTWLPLKFLHEQGFHGIALTFYVYLVLLAMMLPWLWRQRQHLLSDWRMLLAVALLGGGAQLAFNTALIYGEVIRVMVLFYLVPLWG
;
A
#
# COMPACT_ATOMS: atom_id res chain seq x y z
N MET A 1 -4.94 2.51 31.05
CA MET A 1 -5.76 2.25 29.85
C MET A 1 -4.90 2.43 28.60
N GLN A 2 -4.05 1.44 28.26
CA GLN A 2 -3.17 1.46 27.07
C GLN A 2 -3.80 0.74 25.85
N ASN A 3 -5.11 0.48 25.90
CA ASN A 3 -5.75 -0.58 25.13
C ASN A 3 -6.05 -0.28 23.63
N PRO A 4 -6.38 0.94 23.18
CA PRO A 4 -6.84 1.12 21.79
C PRO A 4 -5.71 1.06 20.77
N ALA A 5 -4.51 1.56 21.09
CA ALA A 5 -3.38 1.54 20.17
C ALA A 5 -2.93 0.11 19.85
N VAL A 6 -2.88 -0.75 20.87
CA VAL A 6 -2.51 -2.18 20.71
C VAL A 6 -3.52 -2.90 19.82
N ILE A 7 -4.82 -2.68 20.04
CA ILE A 7 -5.88 -3.31 19.23
C ILE A 7 -5.78 -2.83 17.77
N VAL A 8 -5.61 -1.52 17.54
CA VAL A 8 -5.47 -0.96 16.19
C VAL A 8 -4.26 -1.55 15.48
N LEU A 9 -3.09 -1.62 16.15
CA LEU A 9 -1.88 -2.21 15.57
C LEU A 9 -2.06 -3.70 15.27
N PHE A 10 -2.69 -4.44 16.17
CA PHE A 10 -2.94 -5.87 15.98
C PHE A 10 -3.86 -6.13 14.78
N VAL A 11 -4.98 -5.42 14.71
CA VAL A 11 -5.93 -5.51 13.59
C VAL A 11 -5.28 -5.06 12.29
N ALA A 12 -4.55 -3.94 12.28
CA ALA A 12 -3.85 -3.46 11.10
C ALA A 12 -2.79 -4.46 10.61
N SER A 13 -2.06 -5.11 11.51
CA SER A 13 -1.07 -6.13 11.17
C SER A 13 -1.71 -7.36 10.52
N ILE A 14 -2.86 -7.81 11.04
CA ILE A 14 -3.63 -8.91 10.46
C ILE A 14 -4.13 -8.53 9.07
N LEU A 15 -4.77 -7.36 8.93
CA LEU A 15 -5.31 -6.91 7.66
C LEU A 15 -4.22 -6.76 6.60
N TRP A 16 -3.08 -6.16 6.97
CA TRP A 16 -1.95 -5.99 6.07
C TRP A 16 -1.35 -7.34 5.66
N GLY A 17 -1.11 -8.24 6.63
CA GLY A 17 -0.57 -9.58 6.37
C GLY A 17 -1.49 -10.48 5.54
N LEU A 18 -2.81 -10.23 5.56
CA LEU A 18 -3.80 -10.94 4.75
C LEU A 18 -4.17 -10.22 3.45
N THR A 19 -3.58 -9.07 3.14
CA THR A 19 -3.95 -8.27 1.96
C THR A 19 -3.74 -9.02 0.64
N TRP A 20 -2.80 -9.98 0.59
CA TRP A 20 -2.53 -10.77 -0.61
C TRP A 20 -3.65 -11.78 -0.96
N LEU A 21 -4.42 -12.27 0.02
CA LEU A 21 -5.50 -13.24 -0.20
C LEU A 21 -6.62 -12.71 -1.12
N PRO A 22 -7.29 -11.59 -0.79
CA PRO A 22 -8.33 -11.04 -1.67
C PRO A 22 -7.75 -10.60 -3.02
N LEU A 23 -6.49 -10.15 -3.03
CA LEU A 23 -5.82 -9.66 -4.22
C LEU A 23 -5.51 -10.79 -5.20
N LYS A 24 -5.04 -11.96 -4.72
CA LYS A 24 -4.90 -13.18 -5.52
C LYS A 24 -6.25 -13.75 -5.95
N PHE A 25 -7.22 -13.81 -5.04
CA PHE A 25 -8.56 -14.32 -5.36
C PHE A 25 -9.22 -13.53 -6.49
N LEU A 26 -9.17 -12.20 -6.46
CA LEU A 26 -9.69 -11.36 -7.54
C LEU A 26 -8.87 -11.51 -8.82
N HIS A 27 -7.55 -11.70 -8.72
CA HIS A 27 -6.72 -11.97 -9.89
C HIS A 27 -7.08 -13.29 -10.58
N GLU A 28 -7.31 -14.35 -9.81
CA GLU A 28 -7.75 -15.67 -10.30
C GLU A 28 -9.14 -15.63 -10.95
N GLN A 29 -10.00 -14.70 -10.56
CA GLN A 29 -11.29 -14.45 -11.23
C GLN A 29 -11.17 -13.70 -12.57
N GLY A 30 -9.95 -13.45 -13.05
CA GLY A 30 -9.70 -12.81 -14.34
C GLY A 30 -9.53 -11.30 -14.29
N PHE A 31 -9.52 -10.69 -13.10
CA PHE A 31 -9.15 -9.27 -12.98
C PHE A 31 -7.63 -9.12 -13.16
N HIS A 32 -7.22 -8.20 -14.03
CA HIS A 32 -5.80 -7.84 -14.13
C HIS A 32 -5.34 -7.19 -12.81
N GLY A 33 -4.40 -7.82 -12.12
CA GLY A 33 -3.99 -7.41 -10.76
C GLY A 33 -3.51 -5.96 -10.66
N ILE A 34 -2.85 -5.44 -11.71
CA ILE A 34 -2.45 -4.02 -11.78
C ILE A 34 -3.67 -3.10 -11.88
N ALA A 35 -4.66 -3.44 -12.71
CA ALA A 35 -5.88 -2.64 -12.87
C ALA A 35 -6.71 -2.63 -11.58
N LEU A 36 -6.79 -3.77 -10.88
CA LEU A 36 -7.43 -3.86 -9.57
C LEU A 36 -6.72 -2.97 -8.54
N THR A 37 -5.39 -3.06 -8.47
CA THR A 37 -4.57 -2.25 -7.57
C THR A 37 -4.77 -0.76 -7.85
N PHE A 38 -4.75 -0.36 -9.13
CA PHE A 38 -5.02 1.01 -9.56
C PHE A 38 -6.41 1.49 -9.13
N TYR A 39 -7.45 0.68 -9.34
CA TYR A 39 -8.82 1.03 -8.95
C TYR A 39 -8.96 1.23 -7.44
N VAL A 40 -8.36 0.33 -6.64
CA VAL A 40 -8.37 0.46 -5.16
C VAL A 40 -7.70 1.76 -4.73
N TYR A 41 -6.51 2.07 -5.25
CA TYR A 41 -5.83 3.33 -4.92
C TYR A 41 -6.59 4.57 -5.41
N LEU A 42 -7.29 4.49 -6.54
CA LEU A 42 -8.13 5.58 -7.04
C LEU A 42 -9.31 5.86 -6.10
N VAL A 43 -9.98 4.81 -5.61
CA VAL A 43 -11.06 4.94 -4.62
C VAL A 43 -10.52 5.55 -3.32
N LEU A 44 -9.37 5.07 -2.82
CA LEU A 44 -8.73 5.64 -1.64
C LEU A 44 -8.38 7.12 -1.82
N LEU A 45 -7.84 7.50 -2.99
CA LEU A 45 -7.56 8.89 -3.31
C LEU A 45 -8.83 9.74 -3.33
N ALA A 46 -9.92 9.26 -3.94
CA ALA A 46 -11.20 9.95 -3.97
C ALA A 46 -11.77 10.16 -2.56
N MET A 47 -11.64 9.16 -1.67
CA MET A 47 -12.06 9.26 -0.27
C MET A 47 -11.20 10.25 0.52
N MET A 48 -9.89 10.34 0.24
CA MET A 48 -8.99 11.29 0.91
C MET A 48 -9.02 12.70 0.32
N LEU A 49 -9.57 12.88 -0.88
CA LEU A 49 -9.58 14.15 -1.61
C LEU A 49 -10.17 15.32 -0.80
N PRO A 50 -11.29 15.19 -0.06
CA PRO A 50 -11.85 16.29 0.73
C PRO A 50 -10.90 16.76 1.83
N TRP A 51 -10.13 15.82 2.41
CA TRP A 51 -9.14 16.11 3.44
C TRP A 51 -7.91 16.79 2.85
N LEU A 52 -7.43 16.29 1.72
CA LEU A 52 -6.33 16.87 0.96
C LEU A 52 -6.63 18.32 0.57
N TRP A 53 -7.87 18.60 0.16
CA TRP A 53 -8.27 19.93 -0.28
C TRP A 53 -8.26 20.97 0.84
N ARG A 54 -8.54 20.54 2.07
CA ARG A 54 -8.42 21.38 3.29
C ARG A 54 -6.96 21.69 3.61
N GLN A 55 -6.05 20.74 3.38
CA GLN A 55 -4.63 20.88 3.69
C GLN A 55 -3.77 21.37 2.51
N ARG A 56 -4.39 21.75 1.39
CA ARG A 56 -3.71 22.10 0.13
C ARG A 56 -2.55 23.10 0.25
N GLN A 57 -2.65 24.04 1.20
CA GLN A 57 -1.61 25.04 1.46
C GLN A 57 -0.29 24.38 1.89
N HIS A 58 -0.36 23.35 2.75
CA HIS A 58 0.81 22.57 3.17
C HIS A 58 1.32 21.65 2.05
N LEU A 59 0.40 21.02 1.30
CA LEU A 59 0.79 20.18 0.16
C LEU A 59 1.56 20.95 -0.91
N LEU A 60 1.20 22.21 -1.17
CA LEU A 60 1.87 23.06 -2.15
C LEU A 60 3.25 23.53 -1.66
N SER A 61 3.43 23.69 -0.35
CA SER A 61 4.75 24.01 0.24
C SER A 61 5.74 22.86 0.03
N ASP A 62 5.31 21.63 0.27
CA ASP A 62 6.19 20.44 0.29
C ASP A 62 6.04 19.55 -0.95
N TRP A 63 5.46 20.08 -2.04
CA TRP A 63 5.04 19.28 -3.20
C TRP A 63 6.19 18.44 -3.81
N ARG A 64 7.43 18.95 -3.79
CA ARG A 64 8.60 18.23 -4.30
C ARG A 64 8.91 16.98 -3.49
N MET A 65 8.81 17.08 -2.17
CA MET A 65 9.06 15.96 -1.26
C MET A 65 7.92 14.96 -1.35
N LEU A 66 6.67 15.42 -1.42
CA LEU A 66 5.51 14.56 -1.63
C LEU A 66 5.59 13.82 -2.97
N LEU A 67 6.08 14.47 -4.03
CA LEU A 67 6.27 13.83 -5.33
C LEU A 67 7.40 12.79 -5.29
N ALA A 68 8.49 13.06 -4.58
CA ALA A 68 9.54 12.06 -4.34
C ALA A 68 9.00 10.84 -3.57
N VAL A 69 8.19 11.06 -2.53
CA VAL A 69 7.51 9.97 -1.78
C VAL A 69 6.53 9.21 -2.67
N ALA A 70 5.77 9.90 -3.52
CA ALA A 70 4.84 9.26 -4.44
C ALA A 70 5.57 8.38 -5.47
N LEU A 71 6.69 8.86 -6.03
CA LEU A 71 7.46 8.10 -7.01
C LEU A 71 8.22 6.94 -6.37
N LEU A 72 8.97 7.18 -5.30
CA LEU A 72 9.80 6.16 -4.66
C LEU A 72 8.96 5.20 -3.82
N GLY A 73 8.14 5.73 -2.91
CA GLY A 73 7.27 4.94 -2.04
C GLY A 73 6.13 4.29 -2.81
N GLY A 74 5.45 5.04 -3.69
CA GLY A 74 4.40 4.47 -4.55
C GLY A 74 4.94 3.47 -5.56
N GLY A 75 6.11 3.74 -6.15
CA GLY A 75 6.80 2.79 -7.04
C GLY A 75 7.19 1.49 -6.32
N ALA A 76 7.77 1.60 -5.12
CA ALA A 76 8.09 0.43 -4.30
C ALA A 76 6.84 -0.38 -3.93
N GLN A 77 5.76 0.29 -3.53
CA GLN A 77 4.48 -0.36 -3.20
C GLN A 77 3.86 -1.07 -4.42
N LEU A 78 3.92 -0.43 -5.60
CA LEU A 78 3.45 -1.02 -6.86
C LEU A 78 4.27 -2.26 -7.24
N ALA A 79 5.60 -2.18 -7.15
CA ALA A 79 6.49 -3.30 -7.42
C ALA A 79 6.23 -4.47 -6.45
N PHE A 80 6.01 -4.16 -5.17
CA PHE A 80 5.69 -5.15 -4.14
C PHE A 80 4.34 -5.85 -4.41
N ASN A 81 3.27 -5.10 -4.68
CA ASN A 81 1.96 -5.68 -5.02
C ASN A 81 2.04 -6.53 -6.29
N THR A 82 2.79 -6.07 -7.29
CA THR A 82 3.01 -6.81 -8.53
C THR A 82 3.75 -8.13 -8.26
N ALA A 83 4.82 -8.09 -7.46
CA ALA A 83 5.55 -9.29 -7.05
C ALA A 83 4.66 -10.27 -6.27
N LEU A 84 3.76 -9.77 -5.40
CA LEU A 84 2.78 -10.58 -4.67
C LEU A 84 1.76 -11.28 -5.59
N ILE A 85 1.31 -10.61 -6.65
CA ILE A 85 0.35 -11.16 -7.62
C ILE A 85 1.01 -12.27 -8.44
N TYR A 86 2.14 -11.97 -9.07
CA TYR A 86 2.76 -12.85 -10.06
C TYR A 86 3.79 -13.83 -9.48
N GLY A 87 4.27 -13.57 -8.27
CA GLY A 87 5.30 -14.38 -7.62
C GLY A 87 4.80 -15.27 -6.50
N GLU A 88 5.74 -16.05 -5.97
CA GLU A 88 5.55 -16.83 -4.75
C GLU A 88 5.56 -15.91 -3.53
N VAL A 89 4.43 -15.86 -2.81
CA VAL A 89 4.22 -14.96 -1.67
C VAL A 89 5.35 -15.10 -0.65
N ILE A 90 5.78 -16.32 -0.35
CA ILE A 90 6.85 -16.59 0.61
C ILE A 90 8.16 -15.91 0.18
N ARG A 91 8.56 -16.03 -1.10
CA ARG A 91 9.79 -15.44 -1.61
C ARG A 91 9.74 -13.91 -1.54
N VAL A 92 8.60 -13.34 -1.94
CA VAL A 92 8.39 -11.89 -1.91
C VAL A 92 8.41 -11.36 -0.47
N MET A 93 7.75 -12.04 0.46
CA MET A 93 7.77 -11.67 1.88
C MET A 93 9.17 -11.77 2.47
N VAL A 94 9.92 -12.83 2.19
CA VAL A 94 11.31 -12.96 2.65
C VAL A 94 12.14 -11.79 2.14
N LEU A 95 12.09 -11.48 0.84
CA LEU A 95 12.82 -10.33 0.28
C LEU A 95 12.40 -9.01 0.93
N PHE A 96 11.11 -8.82 1.19
CA PHE A 96 10.60 -7.63 1.88
C PHE A 96 11.10 -7.54 3.33
N TYR A 97 11.14 -8.64 4.07
CA TYR A 97 11.69 -8.66 5.44
C TYR A 97 13.21 -8.50 5.48
N LEU A 98 13.91 -8.68 4.35
CA LEU A 98 15.33 -8.40 4.21
C LEU A 98 15.64 -6.92 3.92
N VAL A 99 14.64 -6.04 3.75
CA VAL A 99 14.85 -4.60 3.52
C VAL A 99 15.84 -3.95 4.49
N PRO A 100 15.82 -4.22 5.83
CA PRO A 100 16.80 -3.66 6.76
C PRO A 100 18.25 -4.11 6.51
N LEU A 101 18.46 -5.21 5.80
CA LEU A 101 19.80 -5.70 5.43
C LEU A 101 20.30 -5.07 4.12
N TRP A 102 19.41 -4.43 3.36
CA TRP A 102 19.77 -3.78 2.10
C TRP A 102 20.39 -2.39 2.33
N GLY A 103 20.36 -1.87 3.57
CA GLY A 103 20.98 -0.60 3.99
C GLY A 103 20.22 0.06 5.14
#